data_AF-A0A9D7U718-F1
#
_entry.id   AF-A0A9D7U718-F1
#
_cell.length_a   1.000
_cell.length_b   1.000
_cell.length_c   1.000
_cell.angle_alpha   90.00
_cell.angle_beta   90.00
_cell.angle_gamma   90.00
#
_symmetry.space_group_name_H-M   'P 1'
#
loop_
_entity.id
_entity.type
_entity.pdbx_description
1 polymer ?
#
loop_
_entity_poly.entity_id
_entity_poly.type
_entity_poly.pdbx_seq_one_letter_code
_entity_poly.pdbx_strand_id
1 'polypeptide(L)' 'MQIFKTSFIQVFLVSINTICLSKGLYFGVALFGFLISWFWVTNVKKANIATKKDQFIYALGAMIGGLSGLILTKIIL' A
#
# COMPACT_ATOMS: atom_id res chain seq x y z
N MET A 1 12.61 18.90 6.89
CA MET A 1 12.95 17.72 6.03
C MET A 1 12.03 16.51 6.18
N GLN A 2 11.55 16.13 7.37
CA GLN A 2 10.81 14.87 7.56
C GLN A 2 9.51 14.79 6.74
N ILE A 3 8.72 15.89 6.70
CA ILE A 3 7.48 15.97 5.93
C ILE A 3 7.72 15.69 4.44
N PHE A 4 8.74 16.35 3.85
CA PHE A 4 9.12 16.13 2.45
C PHE A 4 9.49 14.67 2.17
N LYS A 5 10.29 14.04 3.04
CA LYS A 5 10.67 12.64 2.86
C LYS A 5 9.46 11.71 2.93
N THR A 6 8.58 11.92 3.91
CA THR A 6 7.37 11.10 4.06
C THR A 6 6.46 11.26 2.85
N SER A 7 6.17 12.49 2.41
CA SER A 7 5.29 12.73 1.25
C SER A 7 5.92 12.21 -0.05
N PHE A 8 7.22 12.41 -0.25
CA PHE A 8 7.94 11.87 -1.40
C PHE A 8 7.84 10.34 -1.46
N ILE A 9 8.15 9.63 -0.36
CA ILE A 9 8.12 8.17 -0.31
C ILE A 9 6.69 7.66 -0.58
N GLN A 10 5.67 8.27 0.05
CA GLN A 10 4.28 7.86 -0.15
C GLN A 10 3.85 7.99 -1.61
N VAL A 11 4.06 9.14 -2.24
CA VAL A 11 3.64 9.38 -3.63
C VAL A 11 4.49 8.57 -4.63
N PHE A 12 5.77 8.37 -4.34
CA PHE A 12 6.66 7.52 -5.13
C PHE A 12 6.19 6.06 -5.14
N LEU A 13 5.88 5.51 -3.96
CA LEU A 13 5.38 4.13 -3.85
C LEU A 13 4.02 3.96 -4.54
N VAL A 14 3.11 4.94 -4.41
CA VAL A 14 1.81 4.93 -5.12
C VAL A 14 2.03 4.89 -6.62
N SER A 15 2.93 5.72 -7.15
CA SER A 15 3.22 5.78 -8.58
C SER A 15 3.74 4.45 -9.12
N ILE A 16 4.64 3.77 -8.38
CA ILE A 16 5.14 2.46 -8.77
C ILE A 16 4.03 1.39 -8.67
N ASN A 17 3.22 1.41 -7.61
CA ASN A 17 2.12 0.46 -7.46
C ASN A 17 1.12 0.56 -8.61
N THR A 18 0.81 1.77 -9.08
CA THR A 18 -0.05 2.00 -10.26
C THR A 18 0.53 1.36 -11.53
N ILE A 19 1.85 1.44 -11.73
CA ILE A 19 2.52 0.75 -12.86
C ILE A 19 2.43 -0.77 -12.69
N CYS A 20 2.59 -1.29 -11.47
CA CYS A 20 2.44 -2.73 -11.22
C CYS A 20 1.01 -3.21 -11.46
N LEU A 21 0.01 -2.44 -11.03
CA LEU A 21 -1.41 -2.72 -11.28
C LEU A 21 -1.70 -2.75 -12.77
N SER A 22 -1.27 -1.74 -13.54
CA SER A 22 -1.53 -1.66 -14.98
C SER A 22 -0.85 -2.77 -15.78
N LYS A 23 0.30 -3.26 -15.32
CA LYS A 23 1.04 -4.38 -15.93
C LYS A 23 0.67 -5.76 -15.38
N GLY A 24 -0.24 -5.85 -14.42
CA GLY A 24 -0.59 -7.12 -13.78
C GLY A 24 0.55 -7.79 -13.00
N LEU A 25 1.49 -7.01 -12.47
CA LEU A 25 2.64 -7.50 -11.71
C LEU A 25 2.26 -7.79 -10.25
N TYR A 26 1.71 -8.97 -9.99
CA TYR A 26 1.20 -9.39 -8.67
C TYR A 26 2.17 -9.13 -7.51
N PHE A 27 3.44 -9.53 -7.64
CA PHE A 27 4.44 -9.33 -6.59
C PHE A 27 4.66 -7.84 -6.29
N GLY A 28 4.72 -7.00 -7.33
CA GLY A 28 4.84 -5.56 -7.17
C GLY A 28 3.61 -4.94 -6.52
N VAL A 29 2.40 -5.40 -6.90
CA VAL A 29 1.15 -4.97 -6.26
C VAL A 29 1.14 -5.31 -4.78
N ALA A 30 1.55 -6.52 -4.42
CA ALA A 30 1.63 -6.95 -3.03
C ALA A 30 2.64 -6.10 -2.22
N LEU A 31 3.87 -6.01 -2.71
CA LEU A 31 4.96 -5.31 -2.03
C LEU A 31 4.65 -3.83 -1.84
N PHE A 32 4.31 -3.12 -2.92
CA PHE A 32 4.07 -1.68 -2.84
C PHE A 32 2.75 -1.35 -2.14
N GLY A 33 1.71 -2.19 -2.29
CA GLY A 33 0.45 -2.03 -1.54
C GLY A 33 0.66 -2.15 -0.03
N PHE A 34 1.47 -3.12 0.41
CA PHE A 34 1.88 -3.24 1.81
C PHE A 34 2.67 -2.01 2.28
N LEU A 35 3.70 -1.61 1.54
CA LEU A 35 4.59 -0.51 1.92
C LEU A 35 3.86 0.83 2.02
N ILE A 36 2.95 1.14 1.08
CA ILE A 36 2.15 2.38 1.13
C ILE A 36 1.38 2.46 2.46
N SER A 37 0.63 1.39 2.79
CA SER A 37 -0.18 1.35 4.00
C SER A 37 0.65 1.28 5.28
N TRP A 38 1.79 0.62 5.25
CA TRP A 38 2.74 0.62 6.36
C TRP A 38 3.28 2.03 6.63
N PHE A 39 3.79 2.72 5.61
CA PHE A 39 4.25 4.10 5.76
C PHE A 39 3.11 5.06 6.13
N TRP A 40 1.90 4.85 5.63
CA TRP A 40 0.74 5.64 6.01
C TRP A 40 0.46 5.51 7.50
N VAL A 41 0.28 4.27 7.99
CA VAL A 41 -0.16 4.03 9.36
C VAL A 41 0.88 4.41 10.40
N THR A 42 2.18 4.33 10.06
CA THR A 42 3.26 4.76 10.95
C THR A 42 3.46 6.28 10.98
N ASN A 43 3.02 7.01 9.95
CA ASN A 43 3.17 8.47 9.88
C ASN A 43 1.92 9.23 10.35
N VAL A 44 0.73 8.63 10.28
CA VAL A 44 -0.51 9.26 10.73
C VAL A 44 -0.67 9.11 12.23
N LYS A 45 -0.38 10.20 12.96
CA LYS A 45 -0.55 10.30 14.43
C LYS A 45 -1.98 10.09 14.95
N LYS A 46 -2.98 10.14 14.05
CA LYS A 46 -4.42 10.04 14.36
C LYS A 46 -5.04 8.67 14.11
N ALA A 47 -4.29 7.70 13.57
CA ALA A 47 -4.84 6.37 13.39
C ALA A 47 -5.03 5.77 14.78
N ASN A 48 -6.27 5.40 15.13
CA ASN A 48 -6.61 4.71 16.39
C ASN A 48 -6.05 3.26 16.43
N ILE A 49 -4.99 3.03 15.67
CA ILE A 49 -4.26 1.79 15.47
C ILE A 49 -3.09 1.85 16.45
N ALA A 50 -3.37 1.45 17.69
CA ALA A 50 -2.52 1.68 18.83
C ALA A 50 -1.25 0.79 18.83
N THR A 51 -1.30 -0.39 18.21
CA THR A 51 -0.20 -1.36 18.28
C THR A 51 0.48 -1.60 16.92
N LYS A 52 1.77 -1.93 16.96
CA LYS A 52 2.52 -2.36 15.76
C LYS A 52 1.89 -3.58 15.08
N LYS A 53 1.20 -4.43 15.83
CA LYS A 53 0.48 -5.59 15.30
C LYS A 53 -0.71 -5.14 14.46
N ASP A 54 -1.50 -4.20 14.95
CA ASP A 54 -2.65 -3.65 14.22
C ASP A 54 -2.19 -2.91 12.95
N GLN A 55 -1.07 -2.19 13.02
CA GLN A 55 -0.43 -1.54 11.88
C GLN A 55 0.00 -2.55 10.80
N PHE A 56 0.55 -3.69 11.23
CA PHE A 56 0.96 -4.76 10.32
C PHE A 56 -0.25 -5.44 9.68
N ILE A 57 -1.29 -5.74 10.46
CA ILE A 57 -2.55 -6.30 9.96
C ILE A 57 -3.22 -5.34 8.97
N TYR A 58 -3.22 -4.04 9.26
CA TYR A 58 -3.73 -3.01 8.36
C TYR A 58 -2.97 -3.01 7.02
N ALA A 59 -1.64 -3.05 7.06
CA ALA A 59 -0.82 -3.11 5.85
C ALA A 59 -1.02 -4.42 5.05
N LEU A 60 -1.18 -5.55 5.74
CA LEU A 60 -1.55 -6.82 5.09
C LEU A 60 -2.93 -6.77 4.43
N GLY A 61 -3.91 -6.14 5.07
CA GLY A 61 -5.24 -5.95 4.48
C GLY A 61 -5.17 -5.17 3.16
N ALA A 62 -4.36 -4.10 3.12
CA ALA A 62 -4.15 -3.34 1.89
C ALA A 62 -3.43 -4.15 0.79
N MET A 63 -2.43 -4.95 1.17
CA MET A 63 -1.75 -5.86 0.24
C MET A 63 -2.73 -6.85 -0.40
N ILE A 64 -3.53 -7.53 0.43
CA ILE A 64 -4.50 -8.52 -0.03
C ILE A 64 -5.58 -7.84 -0.87
N GLY A 65 -6.08 -6.67 -0.45
CA GLY A 65 -7.04 -5.87 -1.21
C GLY A 65 -6.55 -5.50 -2.61
N GLY A 66 -5.28 -5.07 -2.73
CA GLY A 66 -4.64 -4.78 -4.02
C GLY A 66 -4.54 -6.02 -4.91
N LEU A 67 -4.13 -7.17 -4.35
CA LEU A 67 -4.09 -8.44 -5.08
C LEU A 67 -5.48 -8.90 -5.54
N SER A 68 -6.48 -8.86 -4.65
CA SER A 68 -7.84 -9.23 -5.00
C SER A 68 -8.44 -8.31 -6.04
N GLY A 69 -8.16 -7.00 -5.96
CA GLY A 69 -8.57 -6.03 -6.96
C GLY A 69 -7.97 -6.34 -8.33
N LEU A 70 -6.67 -6.65 -8.38
CA LEU A 70 -6.01 -7.04 -9.63
C LEU A 70 -6.58 -8.34 -10.22
N ILE A 71 -6.88 -9.34 -9.37
CA ILE A 71 -7.52 -10.59 -9.81
C ILE A 71 -8.91 -10.29 -10.36
N LEU A 72 -9.70 -9.46 -9.68
CA LEU A 72 -11.04 -9.07 -10.11
C LEU A 72 -11.02 -8.33 -11.45
N THR A 73 -10.02 -7.48 -11.72
CA THR A 73 -9.86 -6.83 -13.01
C THR A 73 -9.82 -7.84 -14.16
N LYS A 74 -9.16 -8.99 -14.00
CA LYS A 74 -9.12 -10.06 -15.03
C LYS A 74 -10.43 -10.84 -15.20
N ILE A 75 -11.35 -10.74 -14.25
CA ILE A 75 -12.66 -11.39 -14.33
C ILE A 75 -13.65 -10.47 -15.06
N ILE A 76 -13.53 -9.16 -14.86
CA ILE A 76 -14.44 -8.15 -15.42
C ILE A 76 -14.03 -7.74 -16.84
N LEU A 77 -12.72 -7.63 -17.11
CA LEU A 77 -12.12 -7.25 -18.40
C LEU A 77 -11.42 -8.44 -19.02
#